data_AF-A0A7U9X4X7-F1
#
_entry.id   AF-A0A7U9X4X7-F1
#
_cell.length_a   1.000
_cell.length_b   1.000
_cell.length_c   1.000
_cell.angle_alpha   90.00
_cell.angle_beta   90.00
_cell.angle_gamma   90.00
#
_symmetry.space_group_name_H-M   'P 1'
#
loop_
_entity.id
_entity.type
_entity.pdbx_description
1 polymer ?
#
loop_
_entity_poly.entity_id
_entity_poly.type
_entity_poly.pdbx_seq_one_letter_code
_entity_poly.pdbx_strand_id
1 'polypeptide(L)'
;METRLLEVMEQVTLYLKEHLPGYTVLEIRKKSYHPDDSHLYIVSAKKDDGTYAVWTCWNQKTETLNHGHYGLQSEEACKKIMEEFYYGRDLVL
;
A
#
# COMPACT_ATOMS: atom_id res chain seq x y z
N MET A 1 -16.30 9.70 3.05
CA MET A 1 -15.02 9.37 2.38
C MET A 1 -13.91 9.14 3.39
N GLU A 2 -13.81 9.94 4.44
CA GLU A 2 -12.79 9.85 5.51
C GLU A 2 -12.82 8.53 6.29
N THR A 3 -14.02 8.00 6.57
CA THR A 3 -14.20 6.76 7.35
C THR A 3 -13.57 5.51 6.70
N ARG A 4 -13.56 5.42 5.37
CA ARG A 4 -13.05 4.21 4.67
C ARG A 4 -11.52 4.14 4.69
N LEU A 5 -10.83 5.28 4.60
CA LEU A 5 -9.36 5.28 4.66
C LEU A 5 -8.88 4.91 6.07
N LEU A 6 -9.56 5.40 7.11
CA LEU A 6 -9.26 5.03 8.50
C LEU A 6 -9.41 3.52 8.76
N GLU A 7 -10.50 2.92 8.27
CA GLU A 7 -10.71 1.47 8.35
C GLU A 7 -9.58 0.69 7.67
N VAL A 8 -9.18 1.10 6.47
CA VAL A 8 -8.07 0.46 5.74
C VAL A 8 -6.75 0.63 6.48
N MET A 9 -6.48 1.81 7.05
CA MET A 9 -5.27 2.03 7.85
C MET A 9 -5.22 1.11 9.07
N GLU A 10 -6.34 0.91 9.76
CA GLU A 10 -6.44 0.00 10.89
C GLU A 10 -6.20 -1.45 10.46
N GLN A 11 -6.89 -1.91 9.41
CA GLN A 11 -6.73 -3.26 8.87
C GLN A 11 -5.28 -3.55 8.45
N VAL A 12 -4.65 -2.65 7.68
CA VAL A 12 -3.25 -2.83 7.24
C VAL A 12 -2.31 -2.84 8.44
N THR A 13 -2.52 -1.96 9.42
CA THR A 13 -1.68 -1.91 10.62
C THR A 13 -1.76 -3.21 11.43
N LEU A 14 -2.97 -3.75 11.60
CA LEU A 14 -3.19 -5.03 12.29
C LEU A 14 -2.56 -6.18 11.51
N TYR A 15 -2.76 -6.25 10.19
CA TYR A 15 -2.16 -7.27 9.33
C TYR A 15 -0.63 -7.27 9.42
N LEU A 16 0.01 -6.10 9.34
CA LEU A 16 1.46 -5.99 9.49
C LEU A 16 1.91 -6.44 10.88
N LYS A 17 1.20 -6.06 11.94
CA LYS A 17 1.54 -6.49 13.29
C LYS A 17 1.47 -8.02 13.46
N GLU A 18 0.50 -8.67 12.83
CA GLU A 18 0.30 -10.13 12.92
C GLU A 18 1.28 -10.92 12.04
N HIS A 19 1.47 -10.49 10.79
CA HIS A 19 2.19 -11.28 9.79
C HIS A 19 3.59 -10.75 9.46
N LEU A 20 3.87 -9.49 9.75
CA LEU A 20 5.08 -8.76 9.36
C LEU A 20 5.58 -7.82 10.48
N PRO A 21 5.77 -8.31 11.73
CA PRO A 21 5.90 -7.46 12.93
C PRO A 21 7.10 -6.50 12.94
N GLY A 22 8.09 -6.70 12.06
CA GLY A 22 9.23 -5.79 11.90
C GLY A 22 9.00 -4.65 10.89
N TYR A 23 7.77 -4.47 10.41
CA TYR A 23 7.39 -3.40 9.47
C TYR A 23 6.44 -2.39 10.13
N THR A 24 6.75 -1.11 9.95
CA THR A 24 5.88 0.01 10.35
C THR A 24 5.37 0.72 9.10
N VAL A 25 4.04 0.90 9.01
CA VAL A 25 3.38 1.60 7.90
C VAL A 25 3.93 3.02 7.77
N LEU A 26 4.23 3.44 6.54
CA LEU A 26 4.62 4.81 6.20
C LEU A 26 3.51 5.55 5.44
N GLU A 27 3.01 4.95 4.36
CA GLU A 27 2.00 5.55 3.50
C GLU A 27 1.01 4.47 3.03
N ILE A 28 -0.27 4.82 3.04
CA ILE A 28 -1.33 4.04 2.41
C ILE A 28 -2.08 4.96 1.48
N ARG A 29 -2.25 4.56 0.22
CA ARG A 29 -2.98 5.33 -0.78
C ARG A 29 -3.79 4.45 -1.70
N LYS A 30 -4.79 5.02 -2.35
CA LYS A 30 -5.58 4.27 -3.35
C LYS A 30 -4.71 3.88 -4.54
N LYS A 31 -4.96 2.68 -5.07
CA LYS A 31 -4.34 2.21 -6.31
C LYS A 31 -4.89 2.95 -7.54
N SER A 32 -6.20 3.19 -7.56
CA SER A 32 -6.88 3.95 -8.62
C SER A 32 -8.21 4.51 -8.14
N TYR A 33 -8.86 5.33 -8.97
CA TYR A 33 -10.23 5.81 -8.75
C TYR A 33 -11.27 5.03 -9.57
N HIS A 34 -10.85 4.03 -10.35
CA HIS A 34 -11.78 3.18 -11.09
C HIS A 34 -12.69 2.42 -10.11
N PRO A 35 -14.01 2.34 -10.35
CA PRO A 35 -14.94 1.69 -9.43
C PRO A 35 -14.57 0.25 -9.06
N ASP A 36 -14.08 -0.53 -10.02
CA ASP A 36 -13.69 -1.94 -9.82
C ASP A 36 -12.51 -2.08 -8.86
N ASP A 37 -11.58 -1.13 -8.90
CA ASP A 37 -10.38 -1.09 -8.06
C ASP A 37 -10.58 -0.30 -6.77
N SER A 38 -11.81 0.16 -6.48
CA SER A 38 -12.09 1.06 -5.35
C SER A 38 -11.75 0.48 -3.97
N HIS A 39 -11.46 -0.82 -3.90
CA HIS A 39 -11.07 -1.62 -2.76
C HIS A 39 -9.57 -1.96 -2.72
N LEU A 40 -8.78 -1.47 -3.68
CA LEU A 40 -7.35 -1.73 -3.83
C LEU A 40 -6.51 -0.53 -3.38
N TYR A 41 -5.50 -0.81 -2.58
CA TYR A 41 -4.60 0.18 -2.01
C TYR A 41 -3.14 -0.21 -2.25
N ILE A 42 -2.26 0.78 -2.21
CA ILE A 42 -0.81 0.62 -2.20
C ILE A 42 -0.32 1.00 -0.82
N VAL A 43 0.60 0.21 -0.27
CA VAL A 43 1.11 0.34 1.09
C VAL A 43 2.63 0.40 1.04
N SER A 44 3.26 1.40 1.67
CA SER A 44 4.68 1.34 2.03
C SER A 44 4.86 1.14 3.52
N ALA A 45 5.97 0.50 3.86
CA ALA A 45 6.41 0.38 5.23
C ALA A 45 7.94 0.48 5.32
N LYS A 46 8.40 0.92 6.48
CA LYS A 46 9.80 0.83 6.89
C LYS A 46 9.99 -0.43 7.71
N LYS A 47 11.08 -1.15 7.46
CA LYS A 47 11.50 -2.28 8.27
C LYS A 47 12.46 -1.82 9.35
N ASP A 48 12.50 -2.53 10.47
CA ASP A 48 13.39 -2.23 11.60
C ASP A 48 14.89 -2.26 11.24
N ASP A 49 15.28 -3.01 10.19
CA ASP A 49 16.65 -3.05 9.68
C ASP A 49 17.03 -1.80 8.84
N GLY A 50 16.11 -0.84 8.73
CA GLY A 50 16.31 0.42 8.00
C GLY A 50 15.96 0.34 6.51
N THR A 51 15.67 -0.85 5.98
CA THR A 51 15.17 -1.01 4.60
C THR A 51 13.68 -0.71 4.52
N TYR A 52 13.15 -0.63 3.30
CA TYR A 52 11.75 -0.32 3.04
C TYR A 52 11.10 -1.40 2.18
N ALA A 53 9.77 -1.46 2.22
CA ALA A 53 8.98 -2.28 1.32
C ALA A 53 7.76 -1.50 0.80
N VAL A 54 7.29 -1.92 -0.38
CA VAL A 54 6.02 -1.49 -0.97
C VAL A 54 5.23 -2.70 -1.40
N TRP A 55 3.94 -2.75 -1.09
CA TRP A 55 2.99 -3.68 -1.66
C TRP A 55 2.02 -2.92 -2.53
N THR A 56 1.96 -3.29 -3.81
CA THR A 56 1.14 -2.57 -4.81
C THR A 56 -0.32 -3.05 -4.84
N CYS A 57 -0.69 -3.95 -3.92
CA CYS A 57 -2.05 -4.46 -3.76
C CYS A 57 -2.32 -4.90 -2.31
N TRP A 58 -2.85 -3.98 -1.51
CA TRP A 58 -3.72 -4.34 -0.40
C TRP A 58 -5.15 -4.48 -0.93
N ASN A 59 -5.73 -5.68 -0.80
CA ASN A 59 -7.11 -5.94 -1.16
C ASN A 59 -7.98 -5.86 0.10
N GLN A 60 -8.75 -4.79 0.23
CA GLN A 60 -9.60 -4.55 1.40
C GLN A 60 -10.67 -5.65 1.59
N LYS A 61 -11.18 -6.24 0.50
CA LYS A 61 -12.27 -7.23 0.58
C LYS A 61 -11.80 -8.57 1.13
N THR A 62 -10.55 -8.94 0.86
CA THR A 62 -9.97 -10.22 1.29
C THR A 62 -8.97 -10.05 2.42
N GLU A 63 -8.68 -8.81 2.81
CA GLU A 63 -7.68 -8.45 3.84
C GLU A 63 -6.30 -9.09 3.57
N THR A 64 -5.89 -9.09 2.31
CA THR A 64 -4.61 -9.69 1.87
C THR A 64 -3.67 -8.64 1.28
N LEU A 65 -2.39 -8.79 1.60
CA LEU A 65 -1.29 -7.94 1.13
C LEU A 65 -0.44 -8.68 0.08
N ASN A 66 -0.38 -8.18 -1.15
CA ASN A 66 0.20 -8.87 -2.30
C ASN A 66 1.16 -7.97 -3.10
N HIS A 67 1.94 -8.59 -3.99
CA HIS A 67 2.89 -7.92 -4.91
C HIS A 67 3.89 -7.01 -4.17
N GLY A 68 4.59 -7.60 -3.19
CA GLY A 68 5.59 -6.92 -2.39
C GLY A 68 6.92 -6.72 -3.12
N HIS A 69 7.48 -5.51 -2.99
CA HIS A 69 8.82 -5.12 -3.38
C HIS A 69 9.60 -4.84 -2.09
N TYR A 70 10.68 -5.57 -1.84
CA TYR A 70 11.39 -5.59 -0.55
C TYR A 70 12.83 -5.10 -0.69
N GLY A 71 13.45 -4.75 0.45
CA GLY A 71 14.86 -4.36 0.50
C GLY A 71 15.15 -3.03 -0.20
N LEU A 72 14.14 -2.18 -0.34
CA LEU A 72 14.29 -0.84 -0.92
C LEU A 72 15.13 0.02 0.04
N GLN A 73 15.98 0.87 -0.51
CA GLN A 73 16.99 1.61 0.27
C GLN A 73 16.53 3.01 0.69
N SER A 74 15.38 3.48 0.20
CA SER A 74 14.84 4.79 0.57
C SER A 74 13.33 4.89 0.38
N GLU A 75 12.71 5.88 1.01
CA GLU A 75 11.29 6.22 0.80
C GLU A 75 11.03 6.69 -0.63
N GLU A 76 11.99 7.34 -1.30
CA GLU A 76 11.87 7.76 -2.70
C GLU A 76 11.78 6.55 -3.64
N ALA A 77 12.50 5.46 -3.35
CA ALA A 77 12.36 4.23 -4.11
C ALA A 77 10.96 3.63 -3.96
N CYS A 78 10.38 3.69 -2.75
CA CYS A 78 8.99 3.33 -2.53
C CYS A 78 8.05 4.19 -3.37
N LYS A 79 8.18 5.52 -3.28
CA LYS A 79 7.33 6.48 -4.01
C LYS A 79 7.36 6.23 -5.51
N LYS A 80 8.53 5.99 -6.11
CA LYS A 80 8.65 5.67 -7.54
C LYS A 80 7.81 4.45 -7.94
N ILE A 81 7.92 3.34 -7.19
CA ILE A 81 7.11 2.14 -7.42
C ILE A 81 5.63 2.46 -7.22
N MET A 82 5.28 3.21 -6.18
CA MET A 82 3.88 3.57 -5.99
C MET A 82 3.31 4.37 -7.16
N GLU A 83 4.08 5.29 -7.75
CA GLU A 83 3.66 6.09 -8.92
C GLU A 83 3.48 5.22 -10.16
N GLU A 84 4.39 4.26 -10.40
CA GLU A 84 4.28 3.31 -11.51
C GLU A 84 3.01 2.45 -11.46
N PHE A 85 2.53 2.15 -10.25
CA PHE A 85 1.35 1.31 -10.02
C PHE A 85 0.08 2.09 -9.68
N TYR A 86 0.14 3.42 -9.72
CA TYR A 86 -1.01 4.29 -9.50
C TYR A 86 -1.72 4.58 -10.82
N TYR A 87 -2.96 4.09 -10.97
CA TYR A 87 -3.78 4.27 -12.16
C TYR A 87 -4.78 5.41 -11.98
N GLY A 88 -4.29 6.58 -11.59
CA GLY A 88 -5.13 7.78 -11.39
C GLY A 88 -5.43 8.60 -12.64
N ARG A 89 -4.97 8.16 -13.82
CA ARG A 89 -5.33 8.76 -15.11
C ARG A 89 -6.03 7.73 -15.96
N ASP A 90 -7.36 7.79 -15.97
CA ASP A 90 -8.09 7.52 -17.19
C ASP A 90 -7.71 8.65 -18.17
N LEU A 91 -6.63 8.46 -18.92
CA LEU A 91 -6.51 9.12 -20.21
C LEU A 91 -7.57 8.46 -21.09
N VAL A 92 -8.73 9.09 -21.12
CA VAL A 92 -9.70 8.93 -22.20
C VAL A 92 -8.93 9.15 -23.51
N LEU A 93 -8.71 8.07 -24.26
CA LEU A 93 -8.43 8.10 -25.69
C LEU A 93 -9.66 7.53 -26.41
#